data_AF-A0AAX2HVV2-F1
#
_entry.id   AF-A0AAX2HVV2-F1
#
_cell.length_a   1.000
_cell.length_b   1.000
_cell.length_c   1.000
_cell.angle_alpha   90.00
_cell.angle_beta   90.00
_cell.angle_gamma   90.00
#
_symmetry.space_group_name_H-M   'P 1'
#
loop_
_entity.id
_entity.type
_entity.pdbx_description
1 polymer ?
#
loop_
_entity_poly.entity_id
_entity_poly.type
_entity_poly.pdbx_seq_one_letter_code
_entity_poly.pdbx_strand_id
1 'polypeptide(L)'
;MNTQNKQEGFSPSLTTIRARTRRLLIDTAMSMYERGAFPSITEVASAAQLSRATAYRYFPTQSALVSAMVDESLGPILAWQPTQPDARQRIAELLSFAYPRMLQHEGVLRAALLSTTDEK
;
A
#
# COMPACT_ATOMS: atom_id res chain seq x y z
N MET A 1 -52.00 -14.57 -5.55
CA MET A 1 -51.48 -13.21 -5.32
C MET A 1 -50.23 -13.36 -4.45
N ASN A 2 -49.05 -13.23 -5.05
CA ASN A 2 -47.76 -13.69 -4.51
C ASN A 2 -47.25 -12.81 -3.36
N THR A 3 -46.97 -13.44 -2.23
CA THR A 3 -46.09 -12.92 -1.18
C THR A 3 -44.69 -13.53 -1.35
N GLN A 4 -43.87 -12.87 -2.17
CA GLN A 4 -42.41 -13.03 -2.14
C GLN A 4 -41.80 -11.65 -2.05
N ASN A 5 -41.24 -11.30 -0.89
CA ASN A 5 -39.95 -10.62 -0.93
C ASN A 5 -39.13 -11.01 0.30
N LYS A 6 -38.25 -11.96 0.04
CA LYS A 6 -37.26 -12.53 0.95
C LYS A 6 -36.21 -11.44 1.19
N GLN A 7 -36.02 -11.07 2.45
CA GLN A 7 -34.94 -10.17 2.85
C GLN A 7 -33.60 -10.84 2.51
N GLU A 8 -32.90 -10.32 1.51
CA GLU A 8 -31.52 -10.72 1.23
C GLU A 8 -30.58 -9.99 2.19
N GLY A 9 -29.94 -10.77 3.07
CA GLY A 9 -28.87 -10.29 3.93
C GLY A 9 -27.67 -9.86 3.11
N PHE A 10 -27.22 -8.62 3.31
CA PHE A 10 -26.01 -8.07 2.73
C PHE A 10 -24.79 -8.82 3.27
N SER A 11 -24.36 -9.87 2.56
CA SER A 11 -23.06 -10.49 2.78
C SER A 11 -22.02 -9.59 2.13
N PRO A 12 -21.12 -8.92 2.88
CA PRO A 12 -20.08 -8.12 2.27
C PRO A 12 -19.28 -9.03 1.33
N SER A 13 -19.18 -8.66 0.05
CA SER A 13 -18.53 -9.50 -0.95
C SER A 13 -17.15 -9.94 -0.43
N LEU A 14 -16.80 -11.22 -0.56
CA LEU A 14 -15.51 -11.76 -0.11
C LEU A 14 -14.33 -10.96 -0.69
N THR A 15 -14.53 -10.35 -1.86
CA THR A 15 -13.60 -9.44 -2.53
C THR A 15 -13.34 -8.17 -1.71
N THR A 16 -14.37 -7.56 -1.12
CA THR A 16 -14.24 -6.36 -0.27
C THR A 16 -13.48 -6.68 1.03
N ILE A 17 -13.78 -7.82 1.66
CA ILE A 17 -13.06 -8.27 2.86
C ILE A 17 -11.60 -8.52 2.54
N ARG A 18 -11.32 -9.21 1.42
CA ARG A 18 -9.96 -9.48 0.95
C ARG A 18 -9.16 -8.20 0.71
N ALA A 19 -9.76 -7.22 0.03
CA ALA A 19 -9.15 -5.92 -0.21
C ALA A 19 -8.85 -5.18 1.10
N ARG A 20 -9.79 -5.21 2.06
CA ARG A 20 -9.61 -4.56 3.37
C ARG A 20 -8.48 -5.18 4.18
N THR A 21 -8.38 -6.51 4.22
CA THR A 21 -7.26 -7.20 4.90
C THR A 21 -5.93 -6.90 4.24
N ARG A 22 -5.88 -6.86 2.90
CA ARG A 22 -4.66 -6.48 2.18
C ARG A 22 -4.22 -5.07 2.56
N ARG A 23 -5.14 -4.11 2.58
CA ARG A 23 -4.86 -2.71 2.93
C ARG A 23 -4.39 -2.59 4.38
N LEU A 24 -5.02 -3.29 5.33
CA LEU A 24 -4.60 -3.32 6.73
C LEU A 24 -3.13 -3.76 6.89
N LEU A 25 -2.70 -4.79 6.17
CA LEU A 25 -1.30 -5.26 6.20
C LEU A 25 -0.33 -4.21 5.65
N ILE A 26 -0.71 -3.52 4.56
CA ILE A 26 0.09 -2.44 3.97
C ILE A 26 0.22 -1.27 4.94
N ASP A 27 -0.92 -0.77 5.46
CA ASP A 27 -0.95 0.37 6.40
C ASP A 27 -0.13 0.07 7.66
N THR A 28 -0.24 -1.16 8.18
CA THR A 28 0.54 -1.60 9.35
C THR A 28 2.03 -1.61 9.05
N ALA A 29 2.43 -2.15 7.89
CA ALA A 29 3.82 -2.16 7.47
C ALA A 29 4.34 -0.73 7.31
N MET A 30 3.65 0.14 6.56
CA MET A 30 4.04 1.54 6.37
C MET A 30 4.27 2.25 7.71
N SER A 31 3.36 2.10 8.67
CA SER A 31 3.50 2.68 10.01
C SER A 31 4.74 2.18 10.76
N MET A 32 5.13 0.91 10.57
CA MET A 32 6.38 0.38 11.14
C MET A 32 7.62 0.97 10.45
N TYR A 33 7.59 1.10 9.12
CA TYR A 33 8.67 1.72 8.34
C TYR A 33 8.87 3.19 8.66
N GLU A 34 7.79 3.95 8.82
CA GLU A 34 7.82 5.37 9.23
C GLU A 34 8.43 5.56 10.63
N ARG A 35 8.36 4.54 11.49
CA ARG A 35 9.03 4.51 12.80
C ARG A 35 10.48 4.01 12.73
N GLY A 36 11.02 3.78 11.54
CA GLY A 36 12.39 3.33 11.32
C GLY A 36 12.60 1.82 11.50
N ALA A 37 11.54 1.02 11.64
CA ALA A 37 11.63 -0.43 11.72
C ALA A 37 11.56 -1.08 10.32
N PHE A 38 12.26 -2.19 10.13
CA PHE A 38 12.23 -2.99 8.89
C PHE A 38 11.59 -4.35 9.19
N PRO A 39 10.26 -4.41 9.42
CA PRO A 39 9.62 -5.62 9.89
C PRO A 39 9.54 -6.70 8.79
N SER A 40 9.67 -7.94 9.23
CA SER A 40 9.31 -9.13 8.47
C SER A 40 7.78 -9.26 8.30
N ILE A 41 7.34 -10.07 7.33
CA ILE A 41 5.90 -10.33 7.10
C ILE A 41 5.20 -10.86 8.36
N THR A 42 5.89 -11.65 9.18
CA THR A 42 5.33 -12.22 10.41
C THR A 42 5.17 -11.19 11.52
N GLU A 43 6.08 -10.22 11.63
CA GLU A 43 5.97 -9.10 12.56
C GLU A 43 4.83 -8.16 12.15
N VAL A 44 4.69 -7.85 10.85
CA VAL A 44 3.55 -7.10 10.33
C VAL A 44 2.24 -7.85 10.61
N ALA A 45 2.19 -9.16 10.41
CA ALA A 45 1.01 -9.97 10.72
C ALA A 45 0.64 -9.90 12.21
N SER A 46 1.64 -10.00 13.09
CA SER A 46 1.44 -9.87 14.53
C SER A 46 0.90 -8.50 14.92
N ALA A 47 1.47 -7.43 14.36
CA ALA A 47 1.03 -6.06 14.60
C ALA A 47 -0.40 -5.81 14.07
N ALA A 48 -0.75 -6.44 12.94
CA ALA A 48 -2.09 -6.38 12.35
C ALA A 48 -3.10 -7.35 12.99
N GLN A 49 -2.71 -8.11 14.02
CA GLN A 49 -3.54 -9.14 14.68
C GLN A 49 -4.05 -10.22 13.72
N LEU A 50 -3.23 -10.59 12.73
CA LEU A 50 -3.52 -11.62 11.74
C LEU A 50 -2.60 -12.82 11.91
N SER A 51 -3.07 -14.00 11.49
CA SER A 51 -2.22 -15.19 11.48
C SER A 51 -1.11 -15.05 10.42
N ARG A 52 0.04 -15.70 10.67
CA ARG A 52 1.14 -15.78 9.70
C ARG A 52 0.66 -16.34 8.35
N ALA A 53 -0.13 -17.42 8.38
CA ALA A 53 -0.69 -18.04 7.19
C ALA A 53 -1.58 -17.09 6.39
N THR A 54 -2.37 -16.24 7.07
CA THR A 54 -3.18 -15.21 6.43
C THR A 54 -2.29 -14.17 5.74
N ALA A 55 -1.25 -13.68 6.42
CA ALA A 55 -0.34 -12.68 5.84
C ALA A 55 0.41 -13.21 4.61
N TYR A 56 0.98 -14.42 4.68
CA TYR A 56 1.67 -15.06 3.55
C TYR A 56 0.76 -15.30 2.34
N ARG A 57 -0.55 -15.48 2.55
CA ARG A 57 -1.53 -15.58 1.46
C ARG A 57 -1.69 -14.27 0.68
N TYR A 58 -1.42 -13.12 1.31
CA TYR A 58 -1.47 -11.80 0.64
C TYR A 58 -0.11 -11.34 0.14
N PHE A 59 0.94 -11.67 0.89
CA PHE A 59 2.31 -11.26 0.63
C PHE A 59 3.24 -12.48 0.83
N PRO A 60 3.46 -13.26 -0.23
CA PRO A 60 4.29 -14.47 -0.14
C PRO A 60 5.77 -14.15 0.11
N THR A 61 6.24 -12.97 -0.30
CA THR A 61 7.62 -12.50 -0.14
C THR A 61 7.66 -11.09 0.44
N GLN A 62 8.78 -10.74 1.08
CA GLN A 62 9.01 -9.39 1.59
C GLN A 62 9.03 -8.37 0.44
N SER A 63 9.61 -8.74 -0.72
CA SER A 63 9.57 -7.91 -1.93
C SER A 63 8.15 -7.60 -2.39
N ALA A 64 7.20 -8.55 -2.29
CA ALA A 64 5.81 -8.30 -2.66
C ALA A 64 5.11 -7.31 -1.71
N LEU A 65 5.48 -7.33 -0.42
CA LEU A 65 4.99 -6.33 0.55
C LEU A 65 5.60 -4.95 0.27
N VAL A 66 6.90 -4.89 0.04
CA VAL A 66 7.61 -3.64 -0.29
C VAL A 66 7.06 -3.02 -1.57
N SER A 67 6.91 -3.80 -2.65
CA SER A 67 6.30 -3.32 -3.90
C SER A 67 4.92 -2.73 -3.67
N ALA A 68 4.07 -3.39 -2.89
CA ALA A 68 2.72 -2.90 -2.63
C ALA A 68 2.71 -1.61 -1.79
N MET A 69 3.66 -1.45 -0.86
CA MET A 69 3.82 -0.19 -0.14
C MET A 69 4.28 0.93 -1.09
N VAL A 70 5.25 0.65 -1.95
CA VAL A 70 5.73 1.61 -2.97
C VAL A 70 4.59 2.02 -3.91
N ASP A 71 3.77 1.08 -4.36
CA ASP A 71 2.62 1.36 -5.21
C ASP A 71 1.60 2.30 -4.53
N GLU A 72 1.32 2.11 -3.25
CA GLU A 72 0.40 3.00 -2.51
C GLU A 72 1.04 4.36 -2.18
N SER A 73 2.34 4.42 -1.88
CA SER A 73 3.04 5.66 -1.54
C SER A 73 3.37 6.52 -2.77
N LEU A 74 3.81 5.91 -3.86
CA LEU A 74 4.26 6.60 -5.09
C LEU A 74 3.26 6.53 -6.24
N GLY A 75 2.25 5.66 -6.17
CA GLY A 75 1.21 5.54 -7.20
C GLY A 75 0.63 6.89 -7.65
N PRO A 76 0.30 7.82 -6.73
CA PRO A 76 -0.18 9.16 -7.12
C PRO A 76 0.84 9.98 -7.92
N ILE A 77 2.14 9.79 -7.70
CA ILE A 77 3.23 10.47 -8.44
C ILE A 77 3.35 9.86 -9.84
N LEU A 78 3.31 8.53 -9.95
CA LEU A 78 3.37 7.83 -11.24
C LEU A 78 2.12 8.08 -12.09
N ALA A 79 0.96 8.23 -11.46
CA ALA A 79 -0.30 8.56 -12.14
C ALA A 79 -0.48 10.07 -12.37
N TRP A 80 0.44 10.92 -11.93
CA TRP A 80 0.31 12.37 -12.06
C TRP A 80 0.23 12.79 -13.54
N GLN A 81 -0.66 13.72 -13.84
CA GLN A 81 -0.80 14.32 -15.17
C GLN A 81 -0.62 15.84 -15.08
N PRO A 82 0.12 16.43 -16.03
CA PRO A 82 0.38 17.85 -16.03
C PRO A 82 -0.87 18.68 -16.33
N THR A 83 -1.00 19.84 -15.70
CA THR A 83 -2.08 20.79 -16.00
C THR A 83 -1.59 22.01 -16.77
N GLN A 84 -0.28 22.26 -16.78
CA GLN A 84 0.30 23.47 -17.36
C GLN A 84 0.77 23.30 -18.82
N PRO A 85 0.54 24.31 -19.69
CA PRO A 85 0.95 24.26 -21.09
C PRO A 85 2.47 24.44 -21.25
N ASP A 86 3.12 25.17 -20.35
CA ASP A 86 4.56 25.41 -20.38
C ASP A 86 5.36 24.28 -19.72
N ALA A 87 6.49 23.90 -20.34
CA ALA A 87 7.31 22.78 -19.88
C ALA A 87 7.95 23.04 -18.52
N ARG A 88 8.45 24.25 -18.28
CA ARG A 88 9.07 24.61 -17.00
C ARG A 88 8.03 24.61 -15.88
N GLN A 89 6.83 25.10 -16.16
CA GLN A 89 5.71 25.07 -15.21
C GLN A 89 5.27 23.65 -14.87
N ARG A 90 5.21 22.72 -15.84
CA ARG A 90 4.94 21.30 -15.57
C ARG A 90 5.97 20.67 -14.64
N ILE A 91 7.26 20.97 -14.85
CA ILE A 91 8.32 20.46 -13.97
C ILE A 91 8.14 21.00 -12.56
N ALA A 92 7.92 22.31 -12.41
CA ALA A 92 7.70 22.93 -11.10
C ALA A 92 6.45 22.35 -10.39
N GLU A 93 5.39 22.10 -11.14
CA GLU A 93 4.14 21.49 -10.65
C GLU A 93 4.37 20.06 -10.15
N LEU A 94 5.04 19.22 -10.96
CA LEU A 94 5.38 17.85 -10.57
C LEU A 94 6.24 17.83 -9.30
N LEU A 95 7.29 18.64 -9.24
CA LEU A 95 8.17 18.69 -8.07
C LEU A 95 7.42 19.13 -6.82
N SER A 96 6.55 20.14 -6.93
CA SER A 96 5.72 20.63 -5.82
C SER A 96 4.72 19.57 -5.34
N PHE A 97 4.24 18.71 -6.24
CA PHE A 97 3.35 17.60 -5.91
C PHE A 97 4.10 16.39 -5.30
N ALA A 98 5.25 16.04 -5.89
CA ALA A 98 5.99 14.83 -5.56
C ALA A 98 6.80 14.95 -4.26
N TYR A 99 7.51 16.08 -4.05
CA TYR A 99 8.43 16.19 -2.92
C TYR A 99 7.78 16.04 -1.54
N PRO A 100 6.63 16.68 -1.23
CA PRO A 100 5.99 16.49 0.08
C PRO A 100 5.60 15.03 0.33
N ARG A 101 5.13 14.32 -0.71
CA ARG A 101 4.76 12.91 -0.63
C ARG A 101 5.97 12.00 -0.43
N MET A 102 7.06 12.27 -1.14
CA MET A 102 8.31 11.53 -0.98
C MET A 102 8.89 11.70 0.43
N LEU A 103 8.85 12.92 0.99
CA LEU A 103 9.29 13.19 2.35
C LEU A 103 8.39 12.50 3.39
N GLN A 104 7.07 12.52 3.18
CA GLN A 104 6.12 11.83 4.07
C GLN A 104 6.39 10.31 4.13
N HIS A 105 6.81 9.70 3.02
CA HIS A 105 7.01 8.26 2.92
C HIS A 105 8.50 7.85 2.84
N GLU A 106 9.41 8.66 3.38
CA GLU A 106 10.86 8.43 3.30
C GLU A 106 11.26 7.03 3.80
N GLY A 107 10.64 6.55 4.89
CA GLY A 107 10.91 5.22 5.45
C GLY A 107 10.62 4.08 4.47
N VAL A 108 9.52 4.19 3.72
CA VAL A 108 9.14 3.22 2.68
C VAL A 108 10.13 3.27 1.51
N LEU A 109 10.51 4.47 1.07
CA LEU A 109 11.47 4.64 -0.03
C LEU A 109 12.86 4.10 0.31
N ARG A 110 13.32 4.35 1.55
CA ARG A 110 14.57 3.80 2.07
C ARG A 110 14.55 2.27 2.07
N ALA A 111 13.44 1.66 2.47
CA ALA A 111 13.27 0.22 2.45
C ALA A 111 13.32 -0.37 1.04
N ALA A 112 12.68 0.29 0.08
CA ALA A 112 12.74 -0.11 -1.31
C ALA A 112 14.20 -0.12 -1.82
N LEU A 113 14.96 0.93 -1.53
CA LEU A 113 16.38 1.05 -1.92
C LEU A 113 17.28 -0.02 -1.27
N LEU A 114 17.01 -0.41 -0.02
CA LEU A 114 17.74 -1.49 0.63
C LEU A 114 17.39 -2.85 0.01
N SER A 115 16.11 -3.08 -0.29
CA SER A 115 15.63 -4.35 -0.84
C SER A 115 16.21 -4.69 -2.21
N THR A 116 16.64 -3.70 -3.01
CA THR A 116 17.31 -3.93 -4.30
C THR A 116 18.78 -4.34 -4.15
N THR A 117 19.37 -4.15 -2.97
CA THR A 117 20.78 -4.48 -2.70
C THR A 117 20.93 -5.93 -2.20
N ASP A 118 19.89 -6.50 -1.59
CA ASP A 118 19.88 -7.85 -1.03
C ASP A 118 19.59 -8.97 -2.05
N GLU A 119 19.50 -8.65 -3.35
CA GLU A 119 19.20 -9.61 -4.42
C GLU A 119 20.47 -10.37 -4.95
N LYS A 120 21.32 -10.85 -4.04
CA LYS A 120 22.51 -11.68 -4.38
C LYS A 120 22.32 -13.16 -4.07
#